data_AF-A0AA92UXS7-F1
#
_entry.id   AF-A0AA92UXS7-F1
#
_cell.length_a   1.000
_cell.length_b   1.000
_cell.length_c   1.000
_cell.angle_alpha   90.00
_cell.angle_beta   90.00
_cell.angle_gamma   90.00
#
_symmetry.space_group_name_H-M   'P 1'
#
loop_
_entity.id
_entity.type
_entity.pdbx_description
1 polymer ?
#
loop_
_entity_poly.entity_id
_entity_poly.type
_entity_poly.pdbx_seq_one_letter_code
_entity_poly.pdbx_strand_id
1 'polypeptide(L)'
;MKVEKFKVLLYLKKSGLDKNGKAPIMGRITLNRTMAQFGCKLSCTPKLWNPRESRLDGKSKEAVEVNAKIDKLLLAINSAYESLVERKTDFDAKAIKDLFQCSADTQMTLLKQLDAIIADIESRIGIDYKKGTLPNYQYTRLTLALFVKKRYGTDDVAFGELDEQFIREYMDFCLDERGLALDTVR
;
A
#
# COMPACT_ATOMS: atom_id res chain seq x y z
N MET A 1 12.23 -32.12 -7.40
CA MET A 1 11.76 -30.72 -7.40
C MET A 1 12.93 -29.82 -7.77
N LYS A 2 12.82 -28.98 -8.80
CA LYS A 2 13.84 -27.96 -9.08
C LYS A 2 13.80 -26.97 -7.92
N VAL A 3 14.91 -26.82 -7.19
CA VAL A 3 15.02 -25.77 -6.17
C VAL A 3 15.07 -24.44 -6.91
N GLU A 4 13.97 -23.68 -6.84
CA GLU A 4 13.96 -22.32 -7.37
C GLU A 4 14.88 -21.43 -6.53
N LYS A 5 15.90 -20.85 -7.16
CA LYS A 5 16.80 -19.91 -6.47
C LYS A 5 16.17 -18.52 -6.50
N PHE A 6 15.33 -18.24 -5.52
CA PHE A 6 14.78 -16.91 -5.27
C PHE A 6 15.69 -16.10 -4.32
N LYS A 7 16.01 -14.86 -4.70
CA LYS A 7 16.82 -13.95 -3.88
C LYS A 7 16.42 -12.49 -4.12
N VAL A 8 16.31 -11.73 -3.05
CA VAL A 8 16.17 -10.26 -3.08
C VAL A 8 17.46 -9.62 -2.58
N LEU A 9 17.92 -8.57 -3.26
CA LEU A 9 19.06 -7.76 -2.84
C LEU A 9 18.67 -6.28 -2.85
N LEU A 10 18.98 -5.55 -1.77
CA LEU A 10 18.85 -4.10 -1.72
C LEU A 10 20.23 -3.44 -1.73
N TYR A 11 20.35 -2.30 -2.39
CA TYR A 11 21.62 -1.58 -2.51
C TYR A 11 21.40 -0.10 -2.78
N LEU A 12 22.40 0.74 -2.47
CA LEU A 12 22.33 2.17 -2.76
C LEU A 12 22.77 2.49 -4.18
N LYS A 13 22.00 3.35 -4.86
CA LYS A 13 22.45 4.01 -6.09
C LYS A 13 23.15 5.31 -5.74
N LYS A 14 24.47 5.22 -5.52
CA LYS A 14 25.32 6.35 -5.07
C LYS A 14 25.36 7.55 -6.03
N SER A 15 25.08 7.33 -7.31
CA SER A 15 25.08 8.42 -8.32
C SER A 15 23.80 9.27 -8.32
N GLY A 16 22.82 8.97 -7.47
CA GLY A 16 21.50 9.62 -7.46
C GLY A 16 21.18 10.33 -6.16
N LEU A 17 22.16 11.00 -5.54
CA LEU A 17 21.91 11.71 -4.28
C LEU A 17 20.82 12.77 -4.45
N ASP A 18 19.91 12.85 -3.48
CA ASP A 18 18.89 13.90 -3.45
C ASP A 18 19.47 15.24 -2.94
N LYS A 19 18.64 16.29 -2.92
CA LYS A 19 19.02 17.63 -2.44
C LYS A 19 19.48 17.65 -0.98
N ASN A 20 19.16 16.61 -0.21
CA ASN A 20 19.52 16.45 1.20
C ASN A 20 20.73 15.51 1.39
N GLY A 21 21.40 15.09 0.30
CA GLY A 21 22.54 14.19 0.33
C GLY A 21 22.20 12.73 0.65
N LYS A 22 20.92 12.32 0.54
CA LYS A 22 20.51 10.92 0.74
C LYS A 22 20.61 10.14 -0.56
N ALA A 23 21.04 8.88 -0.48
CA ALA A 23 21.07 7.99 -1.63
C ALA A 23 19.79 7.16 -1.72
N PRO A 24 19.19 7.01 -2.92
CA PRO A 24 18.05 6.14 -3.14
C PRO A 24 18.46 4.68 -3.00
N ILE A 25 17.58 3.92 -2.35
CA ILE A 25 17.67 2.47 -2.19
C ILE A 25 17.01 1.82 -3.42
N MET A 26 17.78 0.95 -4.07
CA MET A 26 17.36 0.13 -5.19
C MET A 26 17.21 -1.31 -4.73
N GLY A 27 16.33 -2.04 -5.41
CA GLY A 27 16.12 -3.46 -5.18
C GLY A 27 16.32 -4.28 -6.46
N ARG A 28 16.70 -5.54 -6.27
CA ARG A 28 16.88 -6.51 -7.34
C ARG A 28 16.34 -7.86 -6.92
N ILE A 29 15.36 -8.37 -7.66
CA ILE A 29 14.86 -9.74 -7.55
C ILE A 29 15.63 -10.61 -8.52
N THR A 30 16.06 -11.77 -8.05
CA THR A 30 16.64 -12.84 -8.87
C THR A 30 15.80 -14.08 -8.67
N LEU A 31 15.33 -14.66 -9.78
CA LEU A 31 14.66 -15.95 -9.79
C LEU A 31 15.34 -16.81 -10.86
N ASN A 32 16.06 -17.83 -10.42
CA ASN A 32 16.85 -18.71 -11.28
C ASN A 32 17.85 -17.92 -12.15
N ARG A 33 17.59 -17.80 -13.46
CA ARG A 33 18.42 -17.05 -14.44
C ARG A 33 17.83 -15.68 -14.80
N THR A 34 16.69 -15.32 -14.24
CA THR A 34 15.99 -14.06 -14.53
C THR A 34 16.22 -13.05 -13.42
N MET A 35 16.29 -11.78 -13.79
CA MET A 35 16.58 -10.68 -12.87
C MET A 35 15.71 -9.48 -13.21
N ALA A 36 15.16 -8.84 -12.17
CA ALA A 36 14.37 -7.61 -12.31
C ALA A 36 14.83 -6.58 -11.28
N GLN A 37 15.15 -5.36 -11.75
CA GLN A 37 15.47 -4.23 -10.89
C GLN A 37 14.24 -3.34 -10.66
N PHE A 38 14.19 -2.73 -9.49
CA PHE A 38 13.14 -1.81 -9.09
C PHE A 38 13.68 -0.73 -8.14
N GLY A 39 13.03 0.43 -8.11
CA GLY A 39 13.28 1.44 -7.09
C GLY A 39 12.44 1.15 -5.85
N CYS A 40 13.00 1.29 -4.65
CA CYS A 40 12.26 1.05 -3.41
C CYS A 40 11.41 2.26 -2.98
N LYS A 41 11.51 3.41 -3.67
CA LYS A 41 10.94 4.71 -3.23
C LYS A 41 11.40 5.11 -1.81
N LEU A 42 12.56 4.61 -1.38
CA LEU A 42 13.22 4.93 -0.11
C LEU A 42 14.58 5.56 -0.40
N SER A 43 15.01 6.48 0.46
CA SER A 43 16.34 7.07 0.44
C SER A 43 16.88 7.14 1.86
N CYS A 44 18.19 6.98 2.01
CA CYS A 44 18.83 7.08 3.31
C CYS A 44 20.18 7.79 3.26
N THR A 45 20.63 8.23 4.43
CA THR A 45 22.00 8.70 4.62
C THR A 45 22.99 7.57 4.28
N PRO A 46 23.89 7.74 3.27
CA PRO A 46 24.75 6.66 2.81
C PRO A 46 25.69 6.08 3.87
N LYS A 47 26.09 6.90 4.85
CA LYS A 47 26.96 6.50 5.97
C LYS A 47 26.30 5.51 6.92
N LEU A 48 24.97 5.49 6.99
CA LEU A 48 24.21 4.57 7.83
C LEU A 48 23.96 3.23 7.15
N TRP A 49 24.18 3.12 5.84
CA TRP A 49 23.84 1.90 5.09
C TRP A 49 24.89 0.81 5.26
N ASN A 50 24.43 -0.37 5.64
CA ASN A 50 25.20 -1.60 5.71
C ASN A 50 24.95 -2.44 4.45
N PRO A 51 25.91 -2.54 3.51
CA PRO A 51 25.73 -3.28 2.26
C PRO A 51 25.64 -4.80 2.45
N ARG A 52 26.17 -5.35 3.55
CA ARG A 52 26.14 -6.79 3.81
C ARG A 52 24.75 -7.21 4.28
N GLU A 53 24.23 -6.46 5.25
CA GLU A 53 22.91 -6.70 5.83
C GLU A 53 21.76 -6.12 4.99
N SER A 54 22.08 -5.29 3.98
CA SER A 54 21.09 -4.60 3.14
C SER A 54 20.11 -3.73 3.95
N ARG A 55 20.60 -3.08 5.00
CA ARG A 55 19.83 -2.30 5.99
C ARG A 55 20.63 -1.11 6.53
N LEU A 56 19.99 -0.25 7.32
CA LEU A 56 20.69 0.81 8.06
C LEU A 56 21.20 0.30 9.41
N ASP A 57 22.44 0.66 9.75
CA ASP A 57 23.05 0.43 11.06
C ASP A 57 22.61 1.49 12.08
N GLY A 58 22.68 1.11 13.36
CA GLY A 58 22.40 1.98 14.50
C GLY A 58 20.92 2.04 14.89
N LYS A 59 20.60 2.98 15.79
CA LYS A 59 19.27 3.16 16.41
C LYS A 59 18.71 4.58 16.21
N SER A 60 19.21 5.31 15.21
CA SER A 60 18.67 6.63 14.88
C SER A 60 17.22 6.53 14.41
N LYS A 61 16.45 7.60 14.54
CA LYS A 61 15.07 7.66 14.05
C LYS A 61 14.96 7.26 12.57
N GLU A 62 15.90 7.74 11.74
CA GLU A 62 16.00 7.35 10.33
C GLU A 62 16.27 5.85 10.17
N ALA A 63 17.22 5.28 10.92
CA ALA A 63 17.53 3.85 10.86
C ALA A 63 16.29 3.00 11.18
N VAL A 64 15.59 3.32 12.27
CA VAL A 64 14.39 2.60 12.70
C VAL A 64 13.27 2.70 11.66
N GLU A 65 12.94 3.91 11.20
CA GLU A 65 11.84 4.13 10.25
C GLU A 65 12.12 3.51 8.88
N VAL A 66 13.32 3.68 8.33
CA VAL A 66 13.68 3.13 7.01
C VAL A 66 13.77 1.61 7.07
N ASN A 67 14.35 1.04 8.14
CA ASN A 67 14.42 -0.40 8.30
C ASN A 67 13.03 -1.04 8.41
N ALA A 68 12.09 -0.42 9.14
CA ALA A 68 10.71 -0.89 9.20
C ALA A 68 10.03 -0.89 7.82
N LYS A 69 10.32 0.13 6.99
CA LYS A 69 9.83 0.17 5.59
C LYS A 69 10.50 -0.90 4.71
N ILE A 70 11.78 -1.18 4.91
CA ILE A 70 12.49 -2.28 4.24
C ILE A 70 11.85 -3.63 4.60
N ASP A 71 11.52 -3.86 5.88
CA ASP A 71 10.85 -5.10 6.31
C ASP A 71 9.49 -5.29 5.61
N LYS A 72 8.67 -4.24 5.58
CA LYS A 72 7.38 -4.27 4.88
C LYS A 72 7.56 -4.55 3.39
N LEU A 73 8.56 -3.94 2.75
CA LEU A 73 8.87 -4.18 1.34
C LEU A 73 9.28 -5.63 1.09
N LEU A 74 10.18 -6.19 1.91
CA LEU A 74 10.62 -7.57 1.76
C LEU A 74 9.47 -8.55 1.97
N LEU A 75 8.59 -8.29 2.95
CA LEU A 75 7.39 -9.09 3.17
C LEU A 75 6.45 -9.07 1.96
N ALA A 76 6.20 -7.90 1.35
CA ALA A 76 5.38 -7.79 0.16
C ALA A 76 5.96 -8.55 -1.05
N ILE A 77 7.29 -8.50 -1.24
CA ILE A 77 7.96 -9.25 -2.31
C ILE A 77 7.86 -10.76 -2.07
N ASN A 78 8.06 -11.22 -0.83
CA ASN A 78 7.92 -12.63 -0.47
C ASN A 78 6.49 -13.13 -0.68
N SER A 79 5.48 -12.36 -0.27
CA SER A 79 4.07 -12.70 -0.48
C SER A 79 3.72 -12.79 -1.98
N ALA A 80 4.26 -11.88 -2.81
CA ALA A 80 4.09 -11.96 -4.26
C ALA A 80 4.75 -13.22 -4.85
N TYR A 81 5.94 -13.60 -4.35
CA TYR A 81 6.59 -14.85 -4.76
C TYR A 81 5.73 -16.07 -4.38
N GLU A 82 5.31 -16.19 -3.12
CA GLU A 82 4.46 -17.29 -2.64
C GLU A 82 3.15 -17.41 -3.44
N SER A 83 2.49 -16.27 -3.69
CA SER A 83 1.27 -16.22 -4.51
C SER A 83 1.47 -16.73 -5.94
N LEU A 84 2.65 -16.54 -6.52
CA LEU A 84 2.98 -17.04 -7.87
C LEU A 84 3.35 -18.53 -7.84
N VAL A 85 4.01 -19.00 -6.80
CA VAL A 85 4.29 -20.43 -6.58
C VAL A 85 2.98 -21.23 -6.46
N GLU A 86 2.01 -20.72 -5.70
CA GLU A 86 0.70 -21.37 -5.51
C GLU A 86 -0.11 -21.55 -6.80
N ARG A 87 0.07 -20.65 -7.78
CA ARG A 87 -0.63 -20.72 -9.08
C ARG A 87 -0.18 -21.89 -9.95
N LYS A 88 0.91 -22.60 -9.59
CA LYS A 88 1.45 -23.77 -10.31
C LYS A 88 1.74 -23.52 -11.80
N THR A 89 2.06 -22.27 -12.14
CA THR A 89 2.47 -21.84 -13.48
C THR A 89 3.91 -21.34 -13.44
N ASP A 90 4.65 -21.49 -14.55
CA ASP A 90 5.98 -20.90 -14.65
C ASP A 90 5.90 -19.36 -14.61
N PHE A 91 6.83 -18.73 -13.90
CA PHE A 91 6.97 -17.27 -13.81
C PHE A 91 8.44 -16.86 -13.71
N ASP A 92 8.71 -15.56 -13.87
CA ASP A 92 10.05 -14.99 -13.81
C ASP A 92 10.18 -13.89 -12.74
N ALA A 93 11.40 -13.35 -12.58
CA ALA A 93 11.65 -12.25 -11.65
C ALA A 93 10.83 -10.99 -11.97
N LYS A 94 10.44 -10.79 -13.23
CA LYS A 94 9.62 -9.65 -13.66
C LYS A 94 8.18 -9.83 -13.18
N ALA A 95 7.61 -11.03 -13.26
CA ALA A 95 6.28 -11.33 -12.74
C ALA A 95 6.16 -11.06 -11.23
N ILE A 96 7.17 -11.46 -10.44
CA ILE A 96 7.22 -11.12 -9.01
C ILE A 96 7.24 -9.60 -8.83
N LYS A 97 8.09 -8.90 -9.60
CA LYS A 97 8.19 -7.44 -9.57
C LYS A 97 6.85 -6.77 -9.86
N ASP A 98 6.24 -7.14 -10.98
CA ASP A 98 5.00 -6.54 -11.44
C ASP A 98 3.88 -6.81 -10.42
N LEU A 99 3.82 -8.03 -9.85
CA LEU A 99 2.81 -8.36 -8.84
C LEU A 99 2.97 -7.56 -7.54
N PHE A 100 4.19 -7.44 -6.98
CA PHE A 100 4.36 -6.66 -5.74
C PHE A 100 4.27 -5.15 -5.98
N GLN A 101 4.70 -4.65 -7.15
CA GLN A 101 4.57 -3.23 -7.49
C GLN A 101 3.13 -2.85 -7.81
N CYS A 102 2.39 -3.71 -8.50
CA CYS A 102 0.93 -3.58 -8.57
C CYS A 102 0.37 -3.62 -7.16
N SER A 103 0.71 -4.58 -6.30
CA SER A 103 0.18 -4.62 -4.93
C SER A 103 0.56 -3.39 -4.07
N ALA A 104 1.68 -2.72 -4.36
CA ALA A 104 2.13 -1.52 -3.65
C ALA A 104 1.50 -0.22 -4.17
N ASP A 105 1.28 -0.07 -5.49
CA ASP A 105 0.54 1.07 -6.07
C ASP A 105 -1.00 0.85 -6.03
N THR A 106 -1.43 -0.40 -5.81
CA THR A 106 -2.82 -0.87 -5.72
C THR A 106 -3.14 -1.45 -4.35
N GLN A 107 -2.44 -1.02 -3.29
CA GLN A 107 -2.89 -1.35 -1.94
C GLN A 107 -4.30 -0.77 -1.82
N MET A 108 -5.30 -1.64 -1.82
CA MET A 108 -6.70 -1.21 -1.82
C MET A 108 -6.90 -0.44 -0.51
N THR A 109 -7.21 0.84 -0.63
CA THR A 109 -7.49 1.74 0.48
C THR A 109 -8.99 1.86 0.67
N LEU A 110 -9.42 2.40 1.81
CA LEU A 110 -10.82 2.49 2.16
C LEU A 110 -11.64 3.23 1.10
N LEU A 111 -11.17 4.41 0.64
CA LEU A 111 -11.92 5.19 -0.34
C LEU A 111 -11.84 4.59 -1.75
N LYS A 112 -10.71 4.00 -2.14
CA LYS A 112 -10.62 3.25 -3.42
C LYS A 112 -11.56 2.05 -3.46
N GLN A 113 -11.70 1.33 -2.35
CA GLN A 113 -12.66 0.23 -2.27
C GLN A 113 -14.10 0.73 -2.38
N LEU A 114 -14.41 1.85 -1.72
CA LEU A 114 -15.73 2.46 -1.82
C LEU A 114 -16.03 2.96 -3.25
N ASP A 115 -15.04 3.50 -3.96
CA ASP A 115 -15.16 3.88 -5.37
C ASP A 115 -15.47 2.67 -6.26
N ALA A 116 -14.81 1.54 -6.02
CA ALA A 116 -15.09 0.29 -6.74
C ALA A 116 -16.52 -0.22 -6.48
N ILE A 117 -17.01 -0.13 -5.24
CA ILE A 117 -18.39 -0.49 -4.87
C ILE A 117 -19.39 0.44 -5.57
N ILE A 118 -19.13 1.74 -5.59
CA ILE A 118 -20.00 2.72 -6.26
C ILE A 118 -20.10 2.42 -7.76
N ALA A 119 -18.98 2.10 -8.41
CA ALA A 119 -18.95 1.75 -9.82
C ALA A 119 -19.71 0.45 -10.12
N ASP A 120 -19.61 -0.58 -9.26
CA ASP A 120 -20.40 -1.82 -9.40
C ASP A 120 -21.90 -1.53 -9.29
N ILE A 121 -22.31 -0.77 -8.27
CA ILE A 121 -23.70 -0.36 -8.06
C ILE A 121 -24.22 0.40 -9.28
N GLU A 122 -23.46 1.38 -9.77
CA GLU A 122 -23.82 2.18 -10.94
C GLU A 122 -24.04 1.31 -12.18
N SER A 123 -23.17 0.34 -12.42
CA SER A 123 -23.27 -0.60 -13.55
C SER A 123 -24.52 -1.50 -13.48
N ARG A 124 -25.08 -1.68 -12.29
CA ARG A 124 -26.20 -2.57 -11.99
C ARG A 124 -27.52 -1.83 -11.74
N ILE A 125 -27.54 -0.51 -11.89
CA ILE A 125 -28.76 0.29 -11.83
C ILE A 125 -29.73 -0.14 -12.94
N GLY A 126 -30.96 -0.45 -12.55
CA GLY A 126 -31.99 -0.93 -13.47
C GLY A 126 -31.95 -2.45 -13.72
N ILE A 127 -30.97 -3.15 -13.15
CA ILE A 127 -30.94 -4.62 -13.10
C ILE A 127 -31.48 -5.06 -11.73
N ASP A 128 -30.73 -4.76 -10.67
CA ASP A 128 -31.06 -5.09 -9.29
C ASP A 128 -30.87 -3.90 -8.32
N TYR A 129 -30.30 -2.79 -8.77
CA TYR A 129 -30.28 -1.53 -8.02
C TYR A 129 -31.28 -0.50 -8.54
N LYS A 130 -31.90 0.23 -7.61
CA LYS A 130 -32.74 1.40 -7.91
C LYS A 130 -31.85 2.62 -8.14
N LYS A 131 -32.24 3.51 -9.06
CA LYS A 131 -31.54 4.79 -9.29
C LYS A 131 -31.35 5.62 -8.02
N GLY A 132 -32.33 5.59 -7.12
CA GLY A 132 -32.27 6.31 -5.84
C GLY A 132 -31.21 5.79 -4.85
N THR A 133 -30.59 4.64 -5.12
CA THR A 133 -29.55 4.06 -4.24
C THR A 133 -28.20 4.76 -4.41
N LEU A 134 -27.81 5.11 -5.64
CA LEU A 134 -26.48 5.65 -5.94
C LEU A 134 -26.13 6.97 -5.21
N PRO A 135 -27.04 7.96 -5.09
CA PRO A 135 -26.73 9.22 -4.40
C PRO A 135 -26.28 9.03 -2.94
N ASN A 136 -26.85 8.04 -2.24
CA ASN A 136 -26.46 7.77 -0.85
C ASN A 136 -25.01 7.29 -0.77
N TYR A 137 -24.60 6.36 -1.63
CA TYR A 137 -23.21 5.88 -1.64
C TYR A 137 -22.22 6.99 -2.04
N GLN A 138 -22.57 7.83 -3.01
CA GLN A 138 -21.76 9.00 -3.37
C GLN A 138 -21.62 9.98 -2.21
N TYR A 139 -22.70 10.21 -1.45
CA TYR A 139 -22.68 11.05 -0.26
C TYR A 139 -21.84 10.44 0.87
N THR A 140 -21.96 9.14 1.13
CA THR A 140 -21.10 8.41 2.09
C THR A 140 -19.63 8.56 1.71
N ARG A 141 -19.28 8.39 0.44
CA ARG A 141 -17.91 8.58 -0.05
C ARG A 141 -17.39 9.99 0.17
N LEU A 142 -18.22 11.00 -0.08
CA LEU A 142 -17.85 12.40 0.15
C LEU A 142 -17.63 12.70 1.63
N THR A 143 -18.55 12.26 2.50
CA THR A 143 -18.43 12.49 3.95
C THR A 143 -17.27 11.74 4.58
N LEU A 144 -17.03 10.50 4.15
CA LEU A 144 -15.89 9.70 4.60
C LEU A 144 -14.56 10.34 4.17
N ALA A 145 -14.46 10.86 2.95
CA ALA A 145 -13.27 11.58 2.50
C ALA A 145 -13.01 12.86 3.30
N LEU A 146 -14.06 13.63 3.63
CA LEU A 146 -13.94 14.82 4.49
C LEU A 146 -13.47 14.45 5.89
N PHE A 147 -14.04 13.39 6.49
CA PHE A 147 -13.63 12.89 7.79
C PHE A 147 -12.16 12.47 7.79
N VAL A 148 -11.76 11.63 6.82
CA VAL A 148 -10.37 11.16 6.68
C VAL A 148 -9.41 12.34 6.58
N LYS A 149 -9.73 13.31 5.73
CA LYS A 149 -8.90 14.51 5.55
C LYS A 149 -8.82 15.35 6.82
N LYS A 150 -9.92 15.52 7.55
CA LYS A 150 -9.98 16.34 8.77
C LYS A 150 -9.27 15.67 9.94
N ARG A 151 -9.51 14.37 10.16
CA ARG A 151 -9.05 13.65 11.35
C ARG A 151 -7.62 13.13 11.22
N TYR A 152 -7.26 12.61 10.05
CA TYR A 152 -5.98 11.96 9.81
C TYR A 152 -5.02 12.79 8.94
N GLY A 153 -5.51 13.84 8.27
CA GLY A 153 -4.71 14.70 7.40
C GLY A 153 -4.27 14.04 6.08
N THR A 154 -4.65 12.79 5.86
CA THR A 154 -4.37 12.01 4.65
C THR A 154 -5.51 12.13 3.66
N ASP A 155 -5.27 11.74 2.40
CA ASP A 155 -6.32 11.68 1.38
C ASP A 155 -7.06 10.33 1.37
N ASP A 156 -6.53 9.32 2.05
CA ASP A 156 -7.11 7.98 2.17
C ASP A 156 -6.52 7.22 3.38
N VAL A 157 -7.06 6.04 3.68
CA VAL A 157 -6.68 5.18 4.82
C VAL A 157 -6.50 3.75 4.34
N ALA A 158 -5.43 3.07 4.76
CA ALA A 158 -5.25 1.65 4.49
C ALA A 158 -6.14 0.81 5.43
N PHE A 159 -6.61 -0.36 4.98
CA PHE A 159 -7.46 -1.22 5.84
C PHE A 159 -6.79 -1.63 7.16
N GLY A 160 -5.46 -1.74 7.20
CA GLY A 160 -4.72 -2.06 8.43
C GLY A 160 -4.68 -0.92 9.46
N GLU A 161 -5.11 0.28 9.09
CA GLU A 161 -5.23 1.44 9.98
C GLU A 161 -6.67 1.61 10.51
N LEU A 162 -7.60 0.76 10.07
CA LEU A 162 -8.99 0.78 10.55
C LEU A 162 -9.09 -0.02 11.85
N ASP A 163 -9.61 0.63 12.88
CA ASP A 163 -9.91 0.03 14.16
C ASP A 163 -11.32 0.44 14.64
N GLU A 164 -11.71 -0.06 15.81
CA GLU A 164 -13.01 0.29 16.39
C GLU A 164 -13.12 1.79 16.70
N GLN A 165 -11.99 2.46 16.95
CA GLN A 165 -11.96 3.89 17.21
C GLN A 165 -12.27 4.71 15.95
N PHE A 166 -11.75 4.30 14.79
CA PHE A 166 -12.10 4.88 13.50
C PHE A 166 -13.63 4.89 13.28
N ILE A 167 -14.29 3.77 13.56
CA ILE A 167 -15.75 3.63 13.38
C ILE A 167 -16.50 4.59 14.31
N ARG A 168 -16.12 4.63 15.59
CA ARG A 168 -16.71 5.57 16.57
C ARG A 168 -16.55 7.03 16.14
N GLU A 169 -15.32 7.42 15.79
CA GLU A 169 -15.02 8.81 15.42
C GLU A 169 -15.71 9.23 14.13
N TYR A 170 -15.87 8.32 13.16
CA TYR A 170 -16.64 8.62 11.96
C TYR A 170 -18.14 8.78 12.25
N MET A 171 -18.70 7.95 13.14
CA MET A 171 -20.09 8.07 13.58
C MET A 171 -20.32 9.41 14.28
N ASP A 172 -19.45 9.80 15.22
CA ASP A 172 -19.51 11.08 15.93
C ASP A 172 -19.39 12.26 14.95
N PHE A 173 -18.47 12.19 13.99
CA PHE A 173 -18.35 13.19 12.92
C PHE A 173 -19.66 13.35 12.11
N CYS A 174 -20.34 12.24 11.81
CA CYS A 174 -21.59 12.28 11.07
C CYS A 174 -22.75 12.87 11.90
N LEU A 175 -22.82 12.57 13.19
CA LEU A 175 -23.86 13.08 14.08
C LEU A 175 -23.64 14.57 14.41
N ASP A 176 -22.44 14.92 14.88
CA ASP A 176 -22.17 16.22 15.47
C ASP A 176 -21.84 17.28 14.42
N GLU A 177 -21.02 16.93 13.44
CA GLU A 177 -20.51 17.92 12.48
C GLU A 177 -21.31 17.98 11.19
N ARG A 178 -21.84 16.83 10.75
CA ARG A 178 -22.72 16.77 9.56
C ARG A 178 -24.18 16.95 9.92
N GLY A 179 -24.54 16.87 11.21
CA GLY A 179 -25.92 17.02 11.68
C GLY A 179 -26.86 15.94 11.16
N LEU A 180 -26.33 14.74 10.88
CA LEU A 180 -27.14 13.63 10.37
C LEU A 180 -27.90 12.97 11.52
N ALA A 181 -29.11 12.47 11.21
CA ALA A 181 -29.86 11.67 12.17
C ALA A 181 -29.20 10.31 12.39
N LEU A 182 -29.34 9.74 13.60
CA LEU A 182 -28.76 8.44 13.95
C LEU A 182 -29.19 7.32 12.98
N ASP A 183 -30.44 7.35 12.53
CA ASP A 183 -30.98 6.37 11.57
C ASP A 183 -30.39 6.53 10.15
N THR A 184 -29.76 7.67 9.85
CA THR A 184 -29.03 7.91 8.60
C THR A 184 -27.58 7.44 8.68
N VAL A 185 -27.02 7.37 9.90
CA VAL A 185 -25.61 6.98 10.14
C VAL A 185 -25.46 5.48 10.41
N ARG A 186 -26.52 4.84 10.95
CA ARG A 186 -26.62 3.38 11.14
C ARG A 186 -26.73 2.62 9.83
#